data_AF-A0A1U9XFS2-F1
#
_entry.id   AF-A0A1U9XFS2-F1
#
_cell.length_a   1.000
_cell.length_b   1.000
_cell.length_c   1.000
_cell.angle_alpha   90.00
_cell.angle_beta   90.00
_cell.angle_gamma   90.00
#
_symmetry.space_group_name_H-M   'P 1'
#
loop_
_entity.id
_entity.type
_entity.pdbx_description
1 polymer ?
#
loop_
_entity_poly.entity_id
_entity_poly.type
_entity_poly.pdbx_seq_one_letter_code
_entity_poly.pdbx_strand_id
1 'polypeptide(L)'
;MDAKKTGGLILFLLLLLVGVLIASNYLGGYTALRYSSVDMSLLKWDTFHSVISTFSGNPQYKKLVFMAWFGFSVPLIFFAIFMLIVVIGIMPKKVIYGDARLATDMDLSKSGFFPDKKSPYKHPPILIGKMFKGRYKKQFIYFAGQQFLILYAPTRSGKGWGLLSPTA
;
A
#
# COMPACT_ATOMS: atom_id res chain seq x y z
N MET A 1 -0.80 13.72 3.31
CA MET A 1 0.13 12.84 2.55
C MET A 1 1.32 13.70 2.17
N ASP A 2 2.55 13.37 2.59
CA ASP A 2 3.73 14.22 2.33
C ASP A 2 3.94 14.40 0.82
N ALA A 3 3.99 15.64 0.34
CA ALA A 3 4.15 15.96 -1.09
C ALA A 3 5.38 15.29 -1.73
N LYS A 4 6.44 15.06 -0.93
CA LYS A 4 7.65 14.35 -1.35
C LYS A 4 7.43 12.85 -1.56
N LYS A 5 6.57 12.22 -0.75
CA LYS A 5 6.24 10.79 -0.85
C LYS A 5 5.29 10.53 -2.02
N THR A 6 4.36 11.45 -2.29
CA THR A 6 3.46 11.36 -3.44
C THR A 6 4.19 11.54 -4.77
N GLY A 7 5.13 12.48 -4.85
CA GLY A 7 5.96 12.67 -6.04
C GLY A 7 6.80 11.43 -6.38
N GLY A 8 7.43 10.82 -5.37
CA GLY A 8 8.20 9.59 -5.56
C GLY A 8 7.35 8.41 -6.04
N LEU A 9 6.13 8.26 -5.52
CA LEU A 9 5.21 7.21 -5.94
C LEU A 9 4.72 7.41 -7.38
N ILE A 10 4.44 8.64 -7.80
CA ILE A 10 4.06 8.95 -9.19
C ILE A 10 5.21 8.66 -10.15
N LEU A 11 6.44 9.08 -9.81
CA LEU A 11 7.62 8.80 -10.63
C LEU A 11 7.86 7.30 -10.78
N PHE A 12 7.71 6.54 -9.70
CA PHE A 12 7.82 5.08 -9.73
C PHE A 12 6.78 4.45 -10.65
N LEU A 13 5.51 4.87 -10.56
CA LEU A 13 4.44 4.36 -11.42
C LEU A 13 4.68 4.70 -12.90
N LEU A 14 5.22 5.89 -13.20
CA LEU A 14 5.60 6.27 -14.56
C LEU A 14 6.73 5.40 -15.12
N LEU A 15 7.78 5.15 -14.34
CA LEU A 15 8.87 4.26 -14.74
C LEU A 15 8.36 2.83 -14.96
N LEU A 16 7.47 2.36 -14.10
CA LEU A 16 6.86 1.05 -14.24
C LEU A 16 6.00 0.95 -15.51
N LEU A 17 5.23 1.99 -15.83
CA LEU A 17 4.46 2.08 -17.08
C LEU A 17 5.37 1.97 -18.31
N VAL A 18 6.49 2.69 -18.34
CA VAL A 18 7.46 2.62 -19.44
C VAL A 18 8.03 1.20 -19.57
N GLY A 19 8.39 0.57 -18.45
CA GLY A 19 8.84 -0.82 -18.45
C GLY A 19 7.80 -1.81 -18.99
N VAL A 20 6.53 -1.63 -18.60
CA VAL A 20 5.41 -2.45 -19.10
C VAL A 20 5.19 -2.25 -20.60
N LEU A 21 5.27 -1.02 -21.11
CA LEU A 21 5.13 -0.75 -22.55
C LEU A 21 6.23 -1.44 -23.37
N ILE A 22 7.46 -1.44 -22.89
CA ILE A 22 8.58 -2.15 -23.52
C ILE A 22 8.32 -3.66 -23.50
N ALA A 23 7.91 -4.20 -22.35
CA ALA A 23 7.58 -5.62 -22.21
C ALA A 23 6.41 -6.05 -23.11
N SER A 24 5.38 -5.21 -23.22
CA SER A 24 4.22 -5.42 -24.11
C SER A 24 4.63 -5.47 -25.58
N ASN A 25 5.49 -4.57 -26.04
CA ASN A 25 6.02 -4.61 -27.41
C ASN A 25 6.77 -5.91 -27.68
N TYR A 26 7.61 -6.34 -26.73
CA TYR A 26 8.38 -7.58 -26.87
C TYR A 26 7.47 -8.83 -26.90
N LEU A 27 6.48 -8.90 -26.01
CA LEU A 27 5.50 -10.01 -25.97
C LEU A 27 4.58 -10.03 -27.19
N GLY A 28 4.16 -8.88 -27.69
CA GLY A 28 3.39 -8.76 -28.93
C GLY A 28 4.17 -9.28 -30.14
N GLY A 29 5.46 -8.95 -30.23
CA GLY A 29 6.35 -9.49 -31.27
C GLY A 29 6.57 -11.00 -31.12
N TYR A 30 6.78 -11.47 -29.90
CA TYR A 30 6.97 -12.90 -29.60
C TYR A 30 5.75 -13.75 -30.00
N THR A 31 4.55 -13.31 -29.62
CA THR A 31 3.30 -14.02 -29.94
C THR A 31 3.01 -14.04 -31.44
N ALA A 32 3.33 -12.96 -32.16
CA ALA A 32 3.21 -12.89 -33.62
C ALA A 32 4.15 -13.87 -34.33
N LEU A 33 5.43 -13.92 -33.93
CA LEU A 33 6.40 -14.87 -34.48
C LEU A 33 6.04 -16.31 -34.13
N ARG A 34 5.56 -16.57 -32.90
CA ARG A 34 5.16 -17.91 -32.48
C ARG A 34 3.97 -18.42 -33.28
N TYR A 35 2.98 -17.56 -33.53
CA TYR A 35 1.82 -17.91 -34.34
C TYR A 35 2.18 -18.19 -35.80
N SER A 36 3.15 -17.44 -36.34
CA SER A 36 3.59 -17.57 -37.73
C SER A 36 4.59 -18.71 -37.94
N SER A 37 4.99 -19.42 -36.87
CA SER A 37 6.03 -20.46 -36.87
C SER A 37 7.36 -20.00 -37.48
N VAL A 38 7.64 -18.69 -37.39
CA VAL A 38 8.87 -18.07 -37.87
C VAL A 38 9.96 -18.20 -36.80
N ASP A 39 11.20 -18.27 -37.22
CA ASP A 39 12.33 -18.39 -36.32
C ASP A 39 12.38 -17.24 -35.29
N MET A 40 12.58 -17.60 -34.03
CA MET A 40 12.60 -16.68 -32.89
C MET A 40 13.85 -15.80 -32.87
N SER A 41 14.86 -16.15 -33.66
CA SER A 41 16.05 -15.33 -33.89
C SER A 41 15.74 -13.96 -34.51
N LEU A 42 14.57 -13.78 -35.12
CA LEU A 42 14.11 -12.52 -35.71
C LEU A 42 13.39 -11.59 -34.74
N LEU A 43 13.26 -11.97 -33.46
CA LEU A 43 12.63 -11.14 -32.43
C LEU A 43 13.51 -9.92 -32.11
N LYS A 44 13.02 -8.75 -32.49
CA LYS A 44 13.61 -7.43 -32.25
C LYS A 44 12.60 -6.55 -31.53
N TRP A 45 13.10 -5.44 -30.97
CA TRP A 45 12.29 -4.44 -30.29
C TRP A 45 11.18 -3.85 -31.16
N ASP A 46 11.38 -3.79 -32.48
CA ASP A 46 10.42 -3.25 -33.45
C ASP A 46 9.52 -4.32 -34.09
N THR A 47 9.70 -5.61 -33.77
CA THR A 47 8.99 -6.71 -34.44
C THR A 47 7.46 -6.57 -34.35
N PHE A 48 6.94 -6.11 -33.21
CA PHE A 48 5.51 -5.83 -33.07
C PHE A 48 5.03 -4.74 -34.04
N HIS A 49 5.76 -3.62 -34.12
CA HIS A 49 5.37 -2.50 -34.98
C HIS A 49 5.48 -2.87 -36.46
N SER A 50 6.54 -3.57 -36.84
CA SER A 50 6.73 -4.13 -38.18
C SER A 50 5.61 -5.09 -38.58
N VAL A 51 5.18 -5.99 -37.67
CA VAL A 51 4.07 -6.91 -37.93
C VAL A 51 2.74 -6.17 -38.11
N ILE A 52 2.44 -5.22 -37.23
CA ILE A 52 1.18 -4.47 -37.29
C ILE A 52 1.14 -3.62 -38.55
N SER A 53 2.18 -2.84 -38.86
CA SER A 53 2.21 -1.95 -40.03
C SER A 53 2.13 -2.70 -41.36
N THR A 54 2.73 -3.89 -41.45
CA THR A 54 2.76 -4.68 -42.70
C THR A 54 1.47 -5.48 -42.91
N PHE A 55 0.89 -6.04 -41.84
CA PHE A 55 -0.20 -7.02 -41.95
C PHE A 55 -1.57 -6.50 -41.55
N SER A 56 -1.71 -5.31 -40.94
CA SER A 56 -3.01 -4.77 -40.50
C SER A 56 -4.00 -4.49 -41.63
N GLY A 57 -3.52 -4.26 -42.85
CA GLY A 57 -4.35 -3.94 -44.02
C GLY A 57 -4.93 -5.15 -44.76
N ASN A 58 -4.41 -6.36 -44.53
CA ASN A 58 -4.76 -7.52 -45.34
C ASN A 58 -5.69 -8.50 -44.57
N PRO A 59 -6.91 -8.79 -45.08
CA PRO A 59 -7.87 -9.67 -44.41
C PRO A 59 -7.36 -11.09 -44.12
N GLN A 60 -6.37 -11.58 -44.88
CA GLN A 60 -5.80 -12.92 -44.69
C GLN A 60 -4.99 -13.06 -43.40
N TYR A 61 -4.39 -11.97 -42.90
CA TYR A 61 -3.52 -11.98 -41.72
C TYR A 61 -4.21 -11.47 -40.45
N LYS A 62 -5.55 -11.31 -40.46
CA LYS A 62 -6.33 -10.84 -39.31
C LYS A 62 -6.07 -11.65 -38.03
N LYS A 63 -5.88 -12.97 -38.13
CA LYS A 63 -5.58 -13.83 -36.97
C LYS A 63 -4.19 -13.57 -36.38
N LEU A 64 -3.20 -13.31 -37.24
CA LEU A 64 -1.83 -12.97 -36.81
C LEU A 64 -1.81 -11.62 -36.09
N VAL A 65 -2.44 -10.61 -36.69
CA VAL A 65 -2.59 -9.27 -36.11
C VAL A 65 -3.32 -9.34 -34.76
N PHE A 66 -4.39 -10.14 -34.67
CA PHE A 66 -5.10 -10.37 -33.42
C PHE A 66 -4.19 -11.01 -32.36
N MET A 67 -3.41 -12.03 -32.72
CA MET A 67 -2.51 -12.71 -31.79
C MET A 67 -1.40 -11.77 -31.27
N ALA A 68 -0.88 -10.90 -32.14
CA ALA A 68 0.09 -9.87 -31.79
C ALA A 68 -0.49 -8.86 -30.79
N TRP A 69 -1.71 -8.38 -31.04
CA TRP A 69 -2.44 -7.49 -30.11
C TRP A 69 -2.80 -8.19 -28.79
N PHE A 70 -3.11 -9.48 -28.85
CA PHE A 70 -3.36 -10.27 -27.66
C PHE A 70 -2.10 -10.33 -26.78
N GLY A 71 -0.94 -10.67 -27.35
CA GLY A 71 0.33 -10.65 -26.62
C GLY A 71 0.71 -9.28 -26.06
N PHE A 72 0.44 -8.21 -26.80
CA PHE A 72 0.68 -6.83 -26.35
C PHE A 72 -0.22 -6.43 -25.18
N SER A 73 -1.48 -6.87 -25.18
CA SER A 73 -2.48 -6.47 -24.18
C SER A 73 -2.29 -7.19 -22.84
N VAL A 74 -1.71 -8.39 -22.80
CA VAL A 74 -1.54 -9.16 -21.56
C VAL A 74 -0.80 -8.38 -20.46
N PRO A 75 0.41 -7.82 -20.67
CA PRO A 75 1.10 -7.05 -19.62
C PRO A 75 0.38 -5.77 -19.24
N LEU A 76 -0.34 -5.14 -20.18
CA LEU A 76 -1.15 -3.94 -19.91
C LEU A 76 -2.34 -4.25 -19.01
N ILE A 77 -3.01 -5.38 -19.20
CA ILE A 77 -4.11 -5.83 -18.34
C ILE A 77 -3.60 -6.07 -16.92
N PHE A 78 -2.47 -6.75 -16.77
CA PHE A 78 -1.84 -6.95 -15.46
C PHE A 78 -1.50 -5.62 -14.77
N PHE A 79 -0.94 -4.66 -15.52
CA PHE A 79 -0.65 -3.33 -15.00
C PHE A 79 -1.93 -2.57 -14.59
N ALA A 80 -3.00 -2.66 -15.38
CA ALA A 80 -4.29 -2.04 -15.06
C ALA A 80 -4.91 -2.62 -13.77
N ILE A 81 -4.85 -3.95 -13.59
CA ILE A 81 -5.30 -4.62 -12.37
C ILE A 81 -4.45 -4.16 -11.17
N PHE A 82 -3.13 -4.10 -11.33
CA PHE A 82 -2.23 -3.61 -10.29
C PHE A 82 -2.57 -2.16 -9.89
N MET A 83 -2.80 -1.27 -10.86
CA MET A 83 -3.22 0.11 -10.61
C MET A 83 -4.53 0.19 -9.85
N LEU A 84 -5.51 -0.64 -10.20
CA LEU A 84 -6.81 -0.69 -9.52
C LEU A 84 -6.64 -1.08 -8.03
N ILE A 85 -5.79 -2.06 -7.73
CA ILE A 85 -5.48 -2.47 -6.36
C ILE A 85 -4.82 -1.32 -5.59
N VAL A 86 -3.86 -0.62 -6.19
CA VAL A 86 -3.17 0.53 -5.58
C VAL A 86 -4.16 1.65 -5.26
N VAL A 87 -5.06 1.99 -6.19
CA VAL A 87 -6.06 3.04 -6.00
C VAL A 87 -7.02 2.68 -4.86
N ILE A 88 -7.53 1.45 -4.83
CA ILE A 88 -8.41 0.98 -3.75
C ILE A 88 -7.68 1.02 -2.39
N GLY A 89 -6.40 0.64 -2.34
CA GLY A 89 -5.61 0.64 -1.12
C GLY A 89 -5.31 2.03 -0.56
N ILE A 90 -5.22 3.05 -1.43
CA ILE A 90 -4.99 4.45 -1.01
C ILE A 90 -6.30 5.15 -0.66
N MET A 91 -7.44 4.65 -1.16
CA MET A 91 -8.73 5.30 -0.97
C MET A 91 -9.08 5.37 0.52
N PRO A 92 -9.27 6.59 1.09
CA PRO A 92 -9.56 6.73 2.50
C PRO A 92 -10.92 6.09 2.79
N LYS A 93 -10.97 5.17 3.76
CA LYS A 93 -12.25 4.64 4.25
C LYS A 93 -13.06 5.79 4.82
N LYS A 94 -14.21 6.09 4.18
CA LYS A 94 -15.17 7.05 4.72
C LYS A 94 -15.85 6.43 5.92
N VAL A 95 -15.64 7.00 7.10
CA VAL A 95 -16.32 6.60 8.33
C VAL A 95 -17.35 7.68 8.65
N ILE A 96 -18.63 7.32 8.64
CA ILE A 96 -19.76 8.28 8.73
C ILE A 96 -19.98 8.75 10.17
N TYR A 97 -19.67 7.92 11.17
CA TYR A 97 -20.00 8.17 12.58
C TYR A 97 -18.80 8.08 13.54
N GLY A 98 -17.58 8.28 13.03
CA GLY A 98 -16.35 8.12 13.80
C GLY A 98 -15.90 6.65 13.91
N ASP A 99 -14.59 6.41 13.83
CA ASP A 99 -13.99 5.08 13.89
C ASP A 99 -13.72 4.70 15.35
N ALA A 100 -14.79 4.40 16.10
CA ALA A 100 -14.70 3.95 17.48
C ALA A 100 -14.21 2.50 17.51
N ARG A 101 -12.90 2.32 17.68
CA ARG A 101 -12.25 1.02 17.84
C ARG A 101 -11.33 1.03 19.05
N LEU A 102 -11.03 -0.15 19.57
CA LEU A 102 -10.00 -0.29 20.60
C LEU A 102 -8.65 0.18 20.03
N ALA A 103 -7.97 1.05 20.79
CA ALA A 103 -6.70 1.61 20.36
C ALA A 103 -5.66 0.50 20.19
N THR A 104 -4.96 0.51 19.05
CA THR A 104 -3.84 -0.40 18.80
C THR A 104 -2.56 0.13 19.45
N ASP A 105 -1.54 -0.73 19.55
CA ASP A 105 -0.21 -0.36 20.04
C ASP A 105 0.42 0.81 19.26
N MET A 106 0.13 0.88 17.95
CA MET A 106 0.56 1.95 17.07
C MET A 106 -0.21 3.25 17.31
N ASP A 107 -1.52 3.15 17.57
CA ASP A 107 -2.35 4.32 17.85
C ASP A 107 -1.87 4.98 19.15
N LEU A 108 -1.64 4.19 20.22
CA LEU A 108 -1.09 4.66 21.49
C LEU A 108 0.26 5.36 21.32
N SER A 109 1.17 4.77 20.55
CA SER A 109 2.48 5.37 20.27
C SER A 109 2.38 6.69 19.50
N LYS A 110 1.51 6.76 18.48
CA LYS A 110 1.32 7.99 17.71
C LYS A 110 0.71 9.12 18.55
N SER A 111 -0.17 8.77 19.49
CA SER A 111 -0.73 9.73 20.46
C SER A 111 0.22 10.09 21.60
N GLY A 112 1.44 9.55 21.62
CA GLY A 112 2.44 9.91 22.63
C GLY A 112 2.20 9.30 24.00
N PHE A 113 1.62 8.10 24.09
CA PHE A 113 1.46 7.43 25.39
C PHE A 113 2.73 6.68 25.85
N PHE A 114 3.72 6.55 24.97
CA PHE A 114 5.03 5.99 25.30
C PHE A 114 6.08 7.09 25.31
N PRO A 115 6.97 7.13 26.31
CA PRO A 115 7.96 8.19 26.43
C PRO A 115 8.94 8.10 25.26
N ASP A 116 9.04 9.17 24.46
CA ASP A 116 10.09 9.31 23.45
C ASP A 116 11.28 10.04 24.06
N LYS A 117 12.50 9.50 23.86
CA LYS A 117 13.75 10.14 24.29
C LYS A 117 13.96 11.49 23.61
N LYS A 118 13.40 11.69 22.42
CA LYS A 118 13.56 12.91 21.62
C LYS A 118 12.55 14.00 21.97
N SER A 119 11.41 13.64 22.53
CA SER A 119 10.32 14.56 22.87
C SER A 119 9.80 14.22 24.27
N PRO A 120 10.46 14.70 25.33
CA PRO A 120 9.97 14.49 26.69
C PRO A 120 8.59 15.13 26.87
N TYR A 121 7.81 14.60 27.80
CA TYR A 121 6.49 15.13 28.12
C TYR A 121 6.59 16.58 28.61
N LYS A 122 5.79 17.47 28.02
CA LYS A 122 5.71 18.88 28.44
C LYS A 122 5.03 19.04 29.80
N HIS A 123 4.15 18.12 30.16
CA HIS A 123 3.40 18.09 31.40
C HIS A 123 3.71 16.81 32.17
N PRO A 124 3.59 16.80 33.51
CA PRO A 124 3.79 15.59 34.31
C PRO A 124 2.83 14.49 33.81
N PRO A 125 3.35 13.32 33.40
CA PRO A 125 2.50 12.25 32.91
C PRO A 125 1.80 11.51 34.05
N ILE A 126 0.57 11.05 33.80
CA ILE A 126 -0.16 10.13 34.66
C ILE A 126 0.08 8.70 34.14
N LEU A 127 0.48 7.78 35.01
CA LEU A 127 0.62 6.37 34.67
C LEU A 127 -0.76 5.69 34.67
N ILE A 128 -1.23 5.25 33.50
CA ILE A 128 -2.57 4.64 33.35
C ILE A 128 -2.51 3.11 33.44
N GLY A 129 -1.40 2.50 33.05
CA GLY A 129 -1.24 1.05 33.15
C GLY A 129 -0.08 0.51 32.33
N LYS A 130 -0.16 -0.77 31.99
CA LYS A 130 0.90 -1.51 31.28
C LYS A 130 0.34 -2.21 30.06
N MET A 131 1.12 -2.19 28.98
CA MET A 131 0.75 -2.85 27.74
C MET A 131 1.04 -4.35 27.82
N PHE A 132 0.01 -5.19 27.70
CA PHE A 132 0.15 -6.65 27.84
C PHE A 132 0.47 -7.39 26.52
N LYS A 133 0.18 -6.78 25.36
CA LYS A 133 0.33 -7.36 24.01
C LYS A 133 0.84 -6.29 23.02
N GLY A 134 1.39 -6.70 21.88
CA GLY A 134 1.87 -5.79 20.82
C GLY A 134 3.37 -5.45 20.91
N ARG A 135 3.83 -4.49 20.11
CA ARG A 135 5.24 -4.09 20.00
C ARG A 135 5.79 -3.44 21.26
N TYR A 136 4.91 -2.77 22.03
CA TYR A 136 5.24 -2.12 23.29
C TYR A 136 4.94 -3.02 24.51
N LYS A 137 4.99 -4.34 24.35
CA LYS A 137 4.71 -5.30 25.43
C LYS A 137 5.56 -5.01 26.67
N LYS A 138 4.94 -5.08 27.84
CA LYS A 138 5.50 -4.75 29.16
C LYS A 138 5.87 -3.28 29.38
N GLN A 139 5.64 -2.39 28.42
CA GLN A 139 5.88 -0.96 28.63
C GLN A 139 4.71 -0.31 29.36
N PHE A 140 5.03 0.68 30.16
CA PHE A 140 4.07 1.52 30.85
C PHE A 140 3.46 2.54 29.89
N ILE A 141 2.16 2.74 30.05
CA ILE A 141 1.33 3.66 29.27
C ILE A 141 1.13 4.92 30.10
N TYR A 142 1.63 6.03 29.58
CA TYR A 142 1.59 7.32 30.23
C TYR A 142 0.63 8.24 29.51
N PHE A 143 -0.06 9.09 30.25
CA PHE A 143 -0.92 10.13 29.69
C PHE A 143 -0.41 11.48 30.15
N ALA A 144 0.23 12.20 29.23
CA ALA A 144 0.73 13.53 29.46
C ALA A 144 -0.17 14.54 28.75
N GLY A 145 -0.96 15.29 29.52
CA GLY A 145 -1.85 16.30 28.98
C GLY A 145 -2.58 17.06 30.09
N GLN A 146 -3.11 18.22 29.75
CA GLN A 146 -3.95 19.04 30.63
C GLN A 146 -5.44 18.64 30.52
N GLN A 147 -5.70 17.33 30.49
CA GLN A 147 -7.02 16.75 30.27
C GLN A 147 -7.42 15.92 31.49
N PHE A 148 -8.72 15.89 31.79
CA PHE A 148 -9.24 15.11 32.90
C PHE A 148 -9.38 13.63 32.51
N LEU A 149 -8.93 12.73 33.40
CA LEU A 149 -9.10 11.28 33.27
C LEU A 149 -10.19 10.83 34.24
N ILE A 150 -11.14 10.02 33.75
CA ILE A 150 -12.19 9.43 34.59
C ILE A 150 -11.98 7.93 34.65
N LEU A 151 -11.83 7.39 35.87
CA LEU A 151 -11.71 5.95 36.11
C LEU A 151 -13.06 5.39 36.57
N TYR A 152 -13.76 4.71 35.67
CA TYR A 152 -14.98 3.96 35.99
C TYR A 152 -14.62 2.54 36.41
N ALA A 153 -14.79 2.24 37.70
CA ALA A 153 -14.62 0.89 38.22
C ALA A 153 -15.62 0.59 39.36
N PRO A 154 -16.12 -0.65 39.45
CA PRO A 154 -17.09 -1.06 40.47
C PRO A 154 -16.52 -0.94 41.90
N THR A 155 -17.39 -0.94 42.91
CA THR A 155 -16.94 -0.88 44.32
C THR A 155 -16.01 -2.05 44.66
N ARG A 156 -14.98 -1.80 45.49
CA ARG A 156 -13.96 -2.80 45.90
C ARG A 156 -13.07 -3.35 44.79
N SER A 157 -13.06 -2.74 43.60
CA SER A 157 -12.17 -3.11 42.47
C SER A 157 -10.72 -2.61 42.61
N GLY A 158 -10.38 -1.92 43.70
CA GLY A 158 -9.04 -1.36 43.90
C GLY A 158 -8.80 0.01 43.27
N LYS A 159 -9.82 0.71 42.75
CA LYS A 159 -9.68 2.05 42.14
C LYS A 159 -8.97 3.12 42.99
N GLY A 160 -9.12 3.07 44.32
CA GLY A 160 -8.40 3.96 45.24
C GLY A 160 -6.94 3.55 45.43
N TRP A 161 -6.69 2.24 45.58
CA TRP A 161 -5.34 1.68 45.76
C TRP A 161 -4.49 1.77 44.49
N GLY A 162 -5.08 1.55 43.30
CA GLY A 162 -4.38 1.62 42.02
C GLY A 162 -3.91 3.02 41.63
N LEU A 163 -4.57 4.07 42.14
CA LEU A 163 -4.10 5.46 41.97
C LEU A 163 -2.89 5.76 42.87
N LEU A 164 -2.86 5.17 44.06
CA LEU A 164 -1.80 5.39 45.07
C LEU A 164 -0.55 4.54 44.80
N SER A 165 -0.71 3.32 44.30
CA SER A 165 0.39 2.41 43.99
C SER A 165 0.22 1.83 42.57
N PRO A 166 0.90 2.38 41.55
CA PRO A 166 0.74 1.95 40.16
C PRO A 166 1.58 0.68 39.85
N THR A 167 1.46 -0.34 40.68
CA THR A 167 2.20 -1.60 40.59
C THR A 167 1.24 -2.78 40.44
N ALA A 168 0.75 -3.00 39.22
CA ALA A 168 0.19 -4.26 38.73
C ALA A 168 0.41 -4.38 37.21
#